data_AF-A0A2P2LH70-F1
#
_entry.id   AF-A0A2P2LH70-F1
#
_cell.length_a   1.000
_cell.length_b   1.000
_cell.length_c   1.000
_cell.angle_alpha   90.00
_cell.angle_beta   90.00
_cell.angle_gamma   90.00
#
_symmetry.space_group_name_H-M   'P 1'
#
loop_
_entity.id
_entity.type
_entity.pdbx_description
1 polymer ?
#
loop_
_entity_poly.entity_id
_entity_poly.type
_entity_poly.pdbx_seq_one_letter_code
_entity_poly.pdbx_strand_id
1 'polypeptide(L)'
;MISNALLIQTIGQAYEDMQTQNQHLLQQLAERDEYNIKLVSESVKMKQAESVLLSDKQALGKQLQQVSTLVDAVKMRIAQSEEQMKVSLAEAVRSIEEDRHLSINLETARWELMDAEKEMKWLKSASTSSDKEYEQIQKEIAEAQTELDSERSTRNKLEEELTELNNKFAEMMAQRGEAAMQRLQDEINEYKSMLKCSVCSDRPKEVVIVKCYHLFCNPCIQRNLEIRHRKCPACGAAFGQNDVRIVKI
;
A
#
# COMPACT_ATOMS: atom_id res chain seq x y z
N MET A 1 9.23 -152.92 -90.88
CA MET A 1 10.22 -151.82 -90.96
C MET A 1 9.60 -150.43 -90.82
N ILE A 2 8.39 -150.18 -91.35
CA ILE A 2 7.70 -148.86 -91.24
C ILE A 2 7.36 -148.47 -89.78
N SER A 3 7.08 -149.44 -88.90
CA SER A 3 6.66 -149.16 -87.50
C SER A 3 7.78 -148.72 -86.55
N ASN A 4 9.04 -149.12 -86.78
CA ASN A 4 10.18 -148.69 -85.95
C ASN A 4 10.66 -147.28 -86.31
N ALA A 5 10.57 -146.89 -87.60
CA ALA A 5 10.89 -145.55 -88.04
C ALA A 5 9.90 -144.52 -87.48
N LEU A 6 8.61 -144.87 -87.44
CA LEU A 6 7.57 -144.03 -86.84
C LEU A 6 7.77 -143.84 -85.32
N LEU A 7 8.20 -144.89 -84.60
CA LEU A 7 8.48 -144.83 -83.16
C LEU A 7 9.69 -143.94 -82.84
N ILE A 8 10.79 -144.06 -83.58
CA ILE A 8 11.99 -143.21 -83.42
C ILE A 8 11.65 -141.76 -83.73
N GLN A 9 10.86 -141.50 -84.77
CA GLN A 9 10.39 -140.15 -85.10
C GLN A 9 9.47 -139.58 -84.01
N THR A 10 8.62 -140.41 -83.41
CA THR A 10 7.71 -139.99 -82.31
C THR A 10 8.48 -139.67 -81.03
N ILE A 11 9.46 -140.51 -80.67
CA ILE A 11 10.32 -140.29 -79.50
C ILE A 11 11.25 -139.08 -79.72
N GLY A 12 11.79 -138.92 -80.93
CA GLY A 12 12.60 -137.77 -81.31
C GLY A 12 11.81 -136.46 -81.24
N GLN A 13 10.60 -136.43 -81.78
CA GLN A 13 9.70 -135.27 -81.69
C GLN A 13 9.36 -134.96 -80.22
N ALA A 14 9.01 -135.96 -79.42
CA ALA A 14 8.71 -135.75 -78.00
C ALA A 14 9.92 -135.22 -77.21
N TYR A 15 11.14 -135.64 -77.56
CA TYR A 15 12.38 -135.12 -76.97
C TYR A 15 12.67 -133.68 -77.40
N GLU A 16 12.52 -133.36 -78.68
CA GLU A 16 12.66 -131.99 -79.20
C GLU A 16 11.62 -131.04 -78.61
N ASP A 17 10.37 -131.49 -78.48
CA ASP A 17 9.29 -130.74 -77.82
C ASP A 17 9.61 -130.50 -76.34
N MET A 18 10.09 -131.52 -75.62
CA MET A 18 10.52 -131.39 -74.22
C MET A 18 11.74 -130.46 -74.10
N GLN A 19 12.70 -130.52 -75.01
CA GLN A 19 13.88 -129.66 -75.02
C GLN A 19 13.51 -128.20 -75.28
N THR A 20 12.61 -127.95 -76.23
CA THR A 20 12.06 -126.63 -76.54
C THR A 20 11.26 -126.09 -75.35
N GLN A 21 10.45 -126.94 -74.72
CA GLN A 21 9.71 -126.58 -73.52
C GLN A 21 10.65 -126.23 -72.35
N ASN A 22 11.73 -126.98 -72.16
CA ASN A 22 12.74 -126.69 -71.13
C ASN A 22 13.47 -125.37 -71.41
N GLN A 23 13.83 -125.07 -72.66
CA GLN A 23 14.43 -123.79 -73.03
C GLN A 23 13.48 -122.62 -72.76
N HIS A 24 12.19 -122.78 -73.10
CA HIS A 24 11.17 -121.77 -72.82
C HIS A 24 10.98 -121.55 -71.31
N LEU A 25 10.93 -122.62 -70.50
CA LEU A 25 10.85 -122.52 -69.05
C LEU A 25 12.08 -121.83 -68.44
N LEU A 26 13.28 -122.12 -68.93
CA LEU A 26 14.51 -121.43 -68.50
C LEU A 26 14.49 -119.95 -68.85
N GLN A 27 14.00 -119.59 -70.04
CA GLN A 27 13.84 -118.19 -70.44
C GLN A 27 12.82 -117.46 -69.54
N GLN A 28 11.67 -118.08 -69.27
CA GLN A 28 10.67 -117.53 -68.36
C GLN A 28 11.22 -117.33 -66.94
N LEU A 29 12.04 -118.27 -66.44
CA LEU A 29 12.72 -118.13 -65.16
C LEU A 29 13.69 -116.95 -65.15
N ALA A 30 14.51 -116.80 -66.20
CA ALA A 30 15.44 -115.69 -66.33
C ALA A 30 14.73 -114.33 -66.41
N GLU A 31 13.67 -114.20 -67.22
CA GLU A 31 12.85 -113.00 -67.34
C GLU A 31 12.18 -112.64 -66.00
N ARG A 32 11.65 -113.64 -65.28
CA ARG A 32 11.06 -113.45 -63.95
C ARG A 32 12.11 -113.00 -62.94
N ASP A 33 13.32 -113.56 -62.97
CA ASP A 33 14.39 -113.19 -62.05
C ASP A 33 14.92 -111.77 -62.34
N GLU A 34 15.02 -111.37 -63.61
CA GLU A 34 15.34 -109.98 -63.98
C GLU A 34 14.26 -108.99 -63.49
N TYR A 35 12.98 -109.36 -63.65
CA TYR A 35 11.86 -108.58 -63.13
C TYR A 35 11.91 -108.47 -61.60
N ASN A 36 12.18 -109.57 -60.89
CA ASN A 36 12.34 -109.58 -59.44
C ASN A 36 13.49 -108.66 -58.97
N ILE A 37 14.63 -108.65 -59.68
CA ILE A 37 15.76 -107.75 -59.37
C ILE A 37 15.34 -106.28 -59.54
N LYS A 38 14.61 -105.94 -60.61
CA LYS A 38 14.09 -104.57 -60.83
C LYS A 38 13.15 -104.16 -59.69
N LEU A 39 12.20 -105.01 -59.31
CA LEU A 39 11.28 -104.74 -58.21
C LEU A 39 12.00 -104.54 -56.86
N VAL A 40 13.01 -105.36 -56.56
CA VAL A 40 13.80 -105.21 -55.33
C VAL A 40 14.60 -103.90 -55.36
N SER A 41 15.23 -103.57 -56.49
CA SER A 41 15.96 -102.31 -56.67
C SER A 41 15.06 -101.09 -56.48
N GLU A 42 13.86 -101.11 -57.08
CA GLU A 42 12.85 -100.05 -56.91
C GLU A 42 12.34 -99.99 -55.46
N SER A 43 12.09 -101.13 -54.81
CA SER A 43 11.68 -101.20 -53.40
C SER A 43 12.73 -100.58 -52.47
N VAL A 44 14.01 -100.85 -52.71
CA VAL A 44 15.12 -100.25 -51.94
C VAL A 44 15.19 -98.75 -52.17
N LYS A 45 15.09 -98.29 -53.43
CA LYS A 45 15.08 -96.86 -53.76
C LYS A 45 13.90 -96.13 -53.10
N MET A 46 12.70 -96.72 -53.13
CA MET A 46 11.51 -96.17 -52.48
C MET A 46 11.69 -96.07 -50.97
N LYS A 47 12.19 -97.12 -50.31
CA LYS A 47 12.46 -97.08 -48.86
C LYS A 47 13.53 -96.05 -48.48
N GLN A 48 14.57 -95.91 -49.29
CA GLN A 48 15.59 -94.89 -49.07
C GLN A 48 15.00 -93.48 -49.21
N ALA A 49 14.18 -93.23 -50.23
CA ALA A 49 13.48 -91.96 -50.42
C ALA A 49 12.51 -91.67 -49.27
N GLU A 50 11.74 -92.66 -48.82
CA GLU A 50 10.83 -92.55 -47.66
C GLU A 50 11.59 -92.16 -46.39
N SER A 51 12.74 -92.80 -46.13
CA SER A 51 13.60 -92.49 -44.98
C SER A 51 14.11 -91.04 -45.02
N VAL A 52 14.49 -90.54 -46.20
CA VAL A 52 14.94 -89.14 -46.36
C VAL A 52 13.78 -88.18 -46.12
N LEU A 53 12.62 -88.40 -46.74
CA LEU A 53 11.43 -87.58 -46.55
C LEU A 53 10.95 -87.55 -45.09
N LEU A 54 11.07 -88.68 -44.37
CA LEU A 54 10.75 -88.74 -42.95
C LEU A 54 11.70 -87.87 -42.13
N SER A 55 13.00 -87.91 -42.41
CA SER A 55 14.01 -87.07 -41.77
C SER A 55 13.75 -85.58 -42.04
N ASP A 56 13.46 -85.22 -43.29
CA ASP A 56 13.16 -83.85 -43.69
C ASP A 56 11.88 -83.32 -43.04
N LYS A 57 10.82 -84.15 -42.97
CA LYS A 57 9.59 -83.82 -42.25
C LYS A 57 9.85 -83.53 -40.77
N GLN A 58 10.69 -84.34 -40.11
CA GLN A 58 11.07 -84.11 -38.71
C GLN A 58 11.90 -82.83 -38.54
N ALA A 59 12.83 -82.56 -39.46
CA ALA A 59 13.64 -81.34 -39.44
C ALA A 59 12.78 -80.08 -39.63
N LEU A 60 11.88 -80.08 -40.61
CA LEU A 60 10.91 -79.01 -40.84
C LEU A 60 9.97 -78.82 -39.65
N GLY A 61 9.52 -79.91 -39.01
CA GLY A 61 8.70 -79.83 -37.79
C GLY A 61 9.42 -79.12 -36.65
N LYS A 62 10.73 -79.40 -36.45
CA LYS A 62 11.55 -78.70 -35.45
C LYS A 62 11.75 -77.23 -35.81
N GLN A 63 12.01 -76.91 -37.08
CA GLN A 63 12.14 -75.52 -37.54
C GLN A 63 10.84 -74.74 -37.34
N LEU A 64 9.67 -75.34 -37.65
CA LEU A 64 8.37 -74.71 -37.44
C LEU A 64 8.11 -74.42 -35.95
N GLN A 65 8.45 -75.37 -35.07
CA GLN A 65 8.36 -75.14 -33.62
C GLN A 65 9.25 -73.99 -33.17
N GLN A 66 10.50 -73.95 -33.64
CA GLN A 66 11.42 -72.85 -33.33
C GLN A 66 10.86 -71.49 -33.81
N VAL A 67 10.40 -71.40 -35.06
CA VAL A 67 9.78 -70.18 -35.59
C VAL A 67 8.54 -69.79 -34.78
N SER A 68 7.68 -70.74 -34.41
CA SER A 68 6.51 -70.46 -33.56
C SER A 68 6.92 -69.84 -32.22
N THR A 69 7.93 -70.41 -31.54
CA THR A 69 8.40 -69.84 -30.27
C THR A 69 9.00 -68.44 -30.43
N LEU A 70 9.70 -68.17 -31.52
CA LEU A 70 10.23 -66.85 -31.83
C LEU A 70 9.13 -65.85 -32.12
N VAL A 71 8.10 -66.25 -32.87
CA VAL A 71 6.93 -65.41 -33.16
C VAL A 71 6.21 -65.04 -31.87
N ASP A 72 5.99 -65.99 -30.97
CA ASP A 72 5.33 -65.70 -29.69
C ASP A 72 6.19 -64.80 -28.80
N ALA A 73 7.51 -64.99 -28.78
CA ALA A 73 8.43 -64.10 -28.06
C ALA A 73 8.41 -62.67 -28.61
N VAL A 74 8.34 -62.49 -29.93
CA VAL A 74 8.25 -61.17 -30.57
C VAL A 74 6.90 -60.52 -30.30
N LYS A 75 5.79 -61.26 -30.37
CA LYS A 75 4.45 -60.75 -30.02
C LYS A 75 4.40 -60.24 -28.58
N MET A 76 4.95 -60.99 -27.64
CA MET A 76 5.04 -60.57 -26.23
C MET A 76 5.87 -59.28 -26.07
N ARG A 77 6.99 -59.18 -26.79
CA ARG A 77 7.84 -57.98 -26.77
C ARG A 77 7.13 -56.76 -27.36
N ILE A 78 6.40 -56.94 -28.46
CA ILE A 78 5.60 -55.87 -29.08
C ILE A 78 4.55 -55.39 -28.08
N ALA A 79 3.75 -56.30 -27.50
CA ALA A 79 2.73 -55.94 -26.52
C ALA A 79 3.31 -55.19 -25.31
N GLN A 80 4.46 -55.63 -24.79
CA GLN A 80 5.15 -54.94 -23.70
C GLN A 80 5.61 -53.53 -24.11
N SER A 81 6.19 -53.39 -25.31
CA SER A 81 6.66 -52.08 -25.81
C SER A 81 5.52 -51.11 -26.08
N GLU A 82 4.38 -51.61 -26.58
CA GLU A 82 3.17 -50.81 -26.79
C GLU A 82 2.61 -50.30 -25.45
N GLU A 83 2.59 -51.15 -24.43
CA GLU A 83 2.12 -50.74 -23.11
C GLU A 83 3.05 -49.71 -22.46
N GLN A 84 4.37 -49.91 -22.56
CA GLN A 84 5.35 -48.93 -22.10
C GLN A 84 5.23 -47.59 -22.84
N MET A 85 4.95 -47.62 -24.15
CA MET A 85 4.75 -46.42 -24.96
C MET A 85 3.48 -45.68 -24.53
N LYS A 86 2.38 -46.37 -24.23
CA LYS A 86 1.15 -45.74 -23.70
C LYS A 86 1.40 -45.03 -22.37
N VAL A 87 2.13 -45.67 -21.46
CA VAL A 87 2.48 -45.04 -20.17
C VAL A 87 3.31 -43.78 -20.39
N SER A 88 4.37 -43.88 -21.21
CA SER A 88 5.24 -42.73 -21.51
C SER A 88 4.48 -41.58 -22.17
N LEU A 89 3.55 -41.90 -23.08
CA LEU A 89 2.70 -40.90 -23.74
C LEU A 89 1.74 -40.23 -22.73
N ALA A 90 1.14 -40.99 -21.82
CA ALA A 90 0.26 -40.45 -20.79
C ALA A 90 1.02 -39.51 -19.85
N GLU A 91 2.25 -39.85 -19.48
CA GLU A 91 3.12 -39.00 -18.66
C GLU A 91 3.50 -37.71 -19.39
N ALA A 92 3.84 -37.80 -20.68
CA ALA A 92 4.13 -36.62 -21.50
C ALA A 92 2.91 -35.69 -21.63
N VAL A 93 1.72 -36.25 -21.85
CA VAL A 93 0.47 -35.46 -21.91
C VAL A 93 0.20 -34.77 -20.57
N ARG A 94 0.37 -35.46 -19.44
CA ARG A 94 0.21 -34.87 -18.11
C ARG A 94 1.19 -33.73 -17.89
N SER A 95 2.47 -33.91 -18.24
CA SER A 95 3.49 -32.86 -18.12
C SER A 95 3.15 -31.62 -18.96
N ILE A 96 2.66 -31.82 -20.20
CA ILE A 96 2.26 -30.70 -21.07
C ILE A 96 1.09 -29.92 -20.47
N GLU A 97 0.11 -30.61 -19.87
CA GLU A 97 -1.02 -29.93 -19.23
C GLU A 97 -0.60 -29.17 -17.97
N GLU A 98 0.30 -29.74 -17.15
CA GLU A 98 0.90 -29.06 -16.01
C GLU A 98 1.66 -27.79 -16.43
N ASP A 99 2.50 -27.89 -17.48
CA ASP A 99 3.23 -26.74 -18.04
C ASP A 99 2.28 -25.67 -18.58
N ARG A 100 1.20 -26.07 -19.24
CA ARG A 100 0.15 -25.16 -19.71
C ARG A 100 -0.51 -24.43 -18.54
N HIS A 101 -0.87 -25.14 -17.47
CA HIS A 101 -1.44 -24.53 -16.27
C HIS A 101 -0.47 -23.54 -15.62
N LEU A 102 0.81 -23.91 -15.49
CA LEU A 102 1.86 -23.02 -14.98
C LEU A 102 2.02 -21.77 -15.86
N SER A 103 1.99 -21.92 -17.18
CA SER A 103 2.05 -20.79 -18.11
C SER A 103 0.88 -19.83 -17.96
N ILE A 104 -0.35 -20.34 -17.76
CA ILE A 104 -1.54 -19.50 -17.55
C ILE A 104 -1.41 -18.75 -16.21
N ASN A 105 -1.07 -19.46 -15.13
CA ASN A 105 -0.91 -18.86 -13.80
C ASN A 105 0.17 -17.78 -13.80
N LEU A 106 1.29 -18.01 -14.51
CA LEU A 106 2.36 -17.02 -14.65
C LEU A 106 1.87 -15.76 -15.36
N GLU A 107 1.07 -15.90 -16.41
CA GLU A 107 0.54 -14.74 -17.14
C GLU A 107 -0.49 -13.96 -16.33
N THR A 108 -1.35 -14.66 -15.56
CA THR A 108 -2.26 -14.02 -14.60
C THR A 108 -1.48 -13.25 -13.52
N ALA A 109 -0.48 -13.86 -12.90
CA ALA A 109 0.35 -13.22 -11.89
C ALA A 109 1.11 -12.00 -12.43
N ARG A 110 1.56 -12.05 -13.70
CA ARG A 110 2.18 -10.89 -14.37
C ARG A 110 1.19 -9.74 -14.52
N TRP A 111 -0.04 -10.01 -14.93
CA TRP A 111 -1.05 -8.97 -15.07
C TRP A 111 -1.40 -8.32 -13.73
N GLU A 112 -1.57 -9.13 -12.67
CA GLU A 112 -1.80 -8.64 -11.31
C GLU A 112 -0.63 -7.80 -10.79
N LEU A 113 0.60 -8.22 -11.06
CA LEU A 113 1.80 -7.44 -10.72
C LEU A 113 1.81 -6.08 -11.42
N MET A 114 1.51 -6.05 -12.72
CA MET A 114 1.45 -4.80 -13.49
C MET A 114 0.36 -3.85 -12.97
N ASP A 115 -0.76 -4.37 -12.50
CA ASP A 115 -1.84 -3.57 -11.91
C ASP A 115 -1.43 -2.99 -10.55
N ALA A 116 -0.86 -3.84 -9.68
CA ALA A 116 -0.32 -3.42 -8.39
C ALA A 116 0.80 -2.37 -8.53
N GLU A 117 1.66 -2.48 -9.54
CA GLU A 117 2.70 -1.48 -9.83
C GLU A 117 2.12 -0.13 -10.27
N LYS A 118 1.01 -0.12 -11.02
CA LYS A 118 0.31 1.12 -11.40
C LYS A 118 -0.30 1.77 -10.16
N GLU A 119 -0.98 1.00 -9.32
CA GLU A 119 -1.57 1.49 -8.08
C GLU A 119 -0.49 2.05 -7.15
N MET A 120 0.64 1.35 -6.99
CA MET A 120 1.78 1.83 -6.21
C MET A 120 2.32 3.18 -6.74
N LYS A 121 2.45 3.34 -8.06
CA LYS A 121 2.89 4.61 -8.67
C LYS A 121 1.89 5.73 -8.42
N TRP A 122 0.59 5.45 -8.50
CA TRP A 122 -0.46 6.42 -8.21
C TRP A 122 -0.43 6.83 -6.73
N LEU A 123 -0.43 5.87 -5.80
CA LEU A 123 -0.35 6.11 -4.35
C LEU A 123 0.90 6.91 -3.98
N LYS A 124 2.05 6.60 -4.58
CA LYS A 124 3.28 7.35 -4.36
C LYS A 124 3.14 8.80 -4.82
N SER A 125 2.54 9.04 -5.98
CA SER A 125 2.30 10.39 -6.50
C SER A 125 1.33 11.16 -5.58
N ALA A 126 0.26 10.51 -5.13
CA ALA A 126 -0.70 11.08 -4.18
C ALA A 126 -0.04 11.44 -2.84
N SER A 127 0.79 10.54 -2.28
CA SER A 127 1.57 10.80 -1.06
C SER A 127 2.47 12.02 -1.23
N THR A 128 3.22 12.11 -2.34
CA THR A 128 4.10 13.27 -2.57
C THR A 128 3.35 14.60 -2.75
N SER A 129 2.10 14.56 -3.25
CA SER A 129 1.24 15.75 -3.31
C SER A 129 0.80 16.16 -1.91
N SER A 130 0.32 15.19 -1.13
CA SER A 130 -0.11 15.42 0.25
C SER A 130 1.03 15.91 1.15
N ASP A 131 2.26 15.41 0.96
CA ASP A 131 3.44 15.85 1.71
C ASP A 131 3.75 17.32 1.41
N LYS A 132 3.66 17.75 0.14
CA LYS A 132 3.85 19.15 -0.25
C LYS A 132 2.76 20.05 0.32
N GLU A 133 1.51 19.61 0.29
CA GLU A 133 0.39 20.34 0.89
C GLU A 133 0.59 20.49 2.40
N TYR A 134 1.03 19.43 3.07
CA TYR A 134 1.35 19.45 4.49
C TYR A 134 2.50 20.43 4.80
N GLU A 135 3.60 20.39 4.05
CA GLU A 135 4.72 21.32 4.19
C GLU A 135 4.29 22.78 3.98
N GLN A 136 3.42 23.04 2.99
CA GLN A 136 2.87 24.37 2.74
C GLN A 136 2.01 24.85 3.91
N ILE A 137 1.11 24.01 4.43
CA ILE A 137 0.28 24.33 5.60
C ILE A 137 1.16 24.59 6.84
N GLN A 138 2.21 23.80 7.06
CA GLN A 138 3.14 24.03 8.16
C GLN A 138 3.83 25.39 8.05
N LYS A 139 4.20 25.80 6.83
CA LYS A 139 4.78 27.12 6.59
C LYS A 139 3.79 28.24 6.89
N GLU A 140 2.55 28.12 6.42
CA GLU A 140 1.49 29.10 6.68
C GLU A 140 1.18 29.23 8.18
N ILE A 141 1.16 28.11 8.91
CA ILE A 141 1.02 28.11 10.38
C ILE A 141 2.17 28.87 11.04
N ALA A 142 3.41 28.63 10.61
CA ALA A 142 4.57 29.32 11.16
C ALA A 142 4.52 30.83 10.87
N GLU A 143 4.16 31.23 9.65
CA GLU A 143 3.98 32.64 9.27
C GLU A 143 2.88 33.31 10.13
N ALA A 144 1.71 32.69 10.23
CA ALA A 144 0.61 33.19 11.06
C ALA A 144 1.00 33.30 12.55
N GLN A 145 1.80 32.35 13.06
CA GLN A 145 2.30 32.39 14.43
C GLN A 145 3.25 33.59 14.64
N THR A 146 4.16 33.85 13.68
CA THR A 146 5.05 35.01 13.77
C THR A 146 4.29 36.34 13.71
N GLU A 147 3.26 36.43 12.86
CA GLU A 147 2.42 37.61 12.75
C GLU A 147 1.62 37.84 14.04
N LEU A 148 1.03 36.78 14.60
CA LEU A 148 0.32 36.82 15.88
C LEU A 148 1.22 37.31 17.02
N ASP A 149 2.46 36.83 17.09
CA ASP A 149 3.40 37.25 18.14
C ASP A 149 3.87 38.69 17.95
N SER A 150 4.01 39.14 16.70
CA SER A 150 4.28 40.55 16.39
C SER A 150 3.13 41.45 16.84
N GLU A 151 1.88 41.07 16.59
CA GLU A 151 0.72 41.86 17.00
C GLU A 151 0.44 41.82 18.49
N ARG A 152 0.79 40.74 19.17
CA ARG A 152 0.83 40.73 20.63
C ARG A 152 1.84 41.72 21.16
N SER A 153 3.02 41.83 20.54
CA SER A 153 4.06 42.78 20.96
C SER A 153 3.62 44.23 20.72
N THR A 154 3.03 44.54 19.57
CA THR A 154 2.52 45.89 19.27
C THR A 154 1.38 46.26 20.22
N ARG A 155 0.43 45.35 20.45
CA ARG A 155 -0.66 45.53 21.42
C ARG A 155 -0.12 45.83 22.83
N ASN A 156 0.86 45.07 23.31
CA ASN A 156 1.44 45.29 24.64
C ASN A 156 2.08 46.69 24.76
N LYS A 157 2.81 47.14 23.73
CA LYS A 157 3.40 48.50 23.70
C LYS A 157 2.33 49.59 23.74
N LEU A 158 1.26 49.43 22.96
CA LEU A 158 0.14 50.38 22.96
C LEU A 158 -0.61 50.39 24.30
N GLU A 159 -0.78 49.22 24.94
CA GLU A 159 -1.36 49.11 26.28
C GLU A 159 -0.49 49.82 27.33
N GLU A 160 0.84 49.71 27.25
CA GLU A 160 1.79 50.44 28.09
C GLU A 160 1.71 51.95 27.86
N GLU A 161 1.74 52.42 26.60
CA GLU A 161 1.61 53.84 26.25
C GLU A 161 0.27 54.43 26.72
N LEU A 162 -0.82 53.68 26.56
CA LEU A 162 -2.15 54.10 27.00
C LEU A 162 -2.23 54.19 28.53
N THR A 163 -1.58 53.27 29.24
CA THR A 163 -1.46 53.33 30.70
C THR A 163 -0.65 54.55 31.14
N GLU A 164 0.47 54.83 30.48
CA GLU A 164 1.30 56.00 30.78
C GLU A 164 0.54 57.31 30.51
N LEU A 165 -0.19 57.40 29.40
CA LEU A 165 -0.99 58.58 29.06
C LEU A 165 -2.14 58.78 30.05
N ASN A 166 -2.82 57.70 30.46
CA ASN A 166 -3.86 57.77 31.49
C ASN A 166 -3.30 58.26 32.83
N ASN A 167 -2.12 57.78 33.24
CA ASN A 167 -1.45 58.25 34.45
C ASN A 167 -1.12 59.75 34.37
N LYS A 168 -0.54 60.20 33.25
CA LYS A 168 -0.25 61.62 33.00
C LYS A 168 -1.52 62.48 33.01
N PHE A 169 -2.61 61.99 32.41
CA PHE A 169 -3.89 62.69 32.42
C PHE A 169 -4.46 62.79 33.84
N ALA A 170 -4.40 61.71 34.63
CA ALA A 170 -4.83 61.71 36.02
C ALA A 170 -4.02 62.70 36.87
N GLU A 171 -2.70 62.72 36.73
CA GLU A 171 -1.82 63.69 37.39
C GLU A 171 -2.14 65.13 36.99
N MET A 172 -2.30 65.41 35.69
CA MET A 172 -2.64 66.74 35.20
C MET A 172 -4.02 67.21 35.71
N MET A 173 -5.00 66.30 35.77
CA MET A 173 -6.32 66.59 36.32
C MET A 173 -6.27 66.84 37.84
N ALA A 174 -5.46 66.08 38.58
CA ALA A 174 -5.22 66.31 40.00
C ALA A 174 -4.57 67.68 40.25
N GLN A 175 -3.49 68.00 39.54
CA GLN A 175 -2.83 69.31 39.61
C GLN A 175 -3.77 70.46 39.23
N ARG A 176 -4.61 70.28 38.21
CA ARG A 176 -5.60 71.29 37.81
C ARG A 176 -6.66 71.48 38.90
N GLY A 177 -7.09 70.39 39.55
CA GLY A 177 -7.99 70.42 40.70
C GLY A 177 -7.37 71.17 41.88
N GLU A 178 -6.12 70.86 42.22
CA GLU A 178 -5.36 71.54 43.27
C GLU A 178 -5.17 73.04 42.97
N ALA A 179 -4.79 73.40 41.75
CA ALA A 179 -4.64 74.78 41.32
C ALA A 179 -5.98 75.55 41.36
N ALA A 180 -7.08 74.91 40.98
CA ALA A 180 -8.42 75.50 41.08
C ALA A 180 -8.83 75.71 42.55
N MET A 181 -8.57 74.73 43.43
CA MET A 181 -8.82 74.86 44.87
C MET A 181 -7.99 75.96 45.50
N GLN A 182 -6.71 76.08 45.15
CA GLN A 182 -5.83 77.12 45.66
C GLN A 182 -6.33 78.52 45.26
N ARG A 183 -6.72 78.73 43.99
CA ARG A 183 -7.30 80.01 43.54
C ARG A 183 -8.56 80.39 44.30
N LEU A 184 -9.49 79.44 44.47
CA LEU A 184 -10.70 79.67 45.26
C LEU A 184 -10.37 79.98 46.73
N GLN A 185 -9.36 79.31 47.29
CA GLN A 185 -8.91 79.56 48.66
C GLN A 185 -8.29 80.96 48.81
N ASP A 186 -7.52 81.41 47.83
CA ASP A 186 -6.92 82.75 47.78
C ASP A 186 -8.00 83.84 47.65
N GLU A 187 -8.99 83.66 46.77
CA GLU A 187 -10.15 84.56 46.64
C GLU A 187 -10.95 84.63 47.96
N ILE A 188 -11.22 83.49 48.60
CA ILE A 188 -11.88 83.45 49.91
C ILE A 188 -11.05 84.22 50.95
N ASN A 189 -9.74 84.07 50.95
CA ASN A 189 -8.85 84.76 51.88
C ASN A 189 -8.82 86.27 51.63
N GLU A 190 -8.83 86.70 50.37
CA GLU A 190 -8.91 88.11 49.97
C GLU A 190 -10.24 88.72 50.45
N TYR A 191 -11.38 88.07 50.17
CA TYR A 191 -12.68 88.53 50.66
C TYR A 191 -12.74 88.58 52.19
N LYS A 192 -12.22 87.55 52.87
CA LYS A 192 -12.11 87.57 54.34
C LYS A 192 -11.27 88.75 54.83
N SER A 193 -10.16 89.07 54.16
CA SER A 193 -9.30 90.21 54.50
C SER A 193 -10.03 91.54 54.33
N MET A 194 -10.79 91.71 53.24
CA MET A 194 -11.58 92.93 52.98
C MET A 194 -12.64 93.18 54.05
N LEU A 195 -13.18 92.13 54.68
CA LEU A 195 -14.17 92.23 55.75
C LEU A 195 -13.56 92.56 57.12
N LYS A 196 -12.23 92.44 57.28
CA LYS A 196 -11.55 92.78 58.53
C LYS A 196 -11.36 94.29 58.68
N CYS A 197 -11.37 94.75 59.92
CA CYS A 197 -11.16 96.13 60.31
C CYS A 197 -9.73 96.56 60.01
N SER A 198 -9.53 97.58 59.17
CA SER A 198 -8.20 98.05 58.76
C SER A 198 -7.30 98.59 59.88
N VAL A 199 -7.84 98.84 61.08
CA VAL A 199 -7.05 99.30 62.25
C VAL A 199 -6.39 98.16 63.00
N CYS A 200 -7.04 96.99 63.09
CA CYS A 200 -6.51 95.85 63.84
C CYS A 200 -6.22 94.63 62.96
N SER A 201 -6.69 94.63 61.71
CA SER A 201 -6.55 93.56 60.72
C SER A 201 -7.00 92.18 61.20
N ASP A 202 -7.88 92.14 62.20
CA ASP A 202 -8.25 90.93 62.91
C ASP A 202 -9.78 90.80 63.00
N ARG A 203 -10.44 91.75 63.68
CA ARG A 203 -11.90 91.74 63.88
C ARG A 203 -12.67 92.19 62.64
N PRO A 204 -13.91 91.69 62.42
CA PRO A 204 -14.76 92.13 61.31
C PRO A 204 -15.15 93.60 61.45
N LYS A 205 -15.52 94.20 60.32
CA LYS A 205 -16.14 95.52 60.26
C LYS A 205 -17.58 95.42 60.81
N GLU A 206 -17.87 96.18 61.86
CA GLU A 206 -19.15 96.14 62.59
C GLU A 206 -19.76 97.54 62.77
N VAL A 207 -18.98 98.59 62.52
CA VAL A 207 -19.43 99.98 62.64
C VAL A 207 -19.04 100.79 61.43
N VAL A 208 -19.88 101.74 61.07
CA VAL A 208 -19.64 102.74 60.03
C VAL A 208 -19.64 104.13 60.65
N ILE A 209 -18.72 104.97 60.19
CA ILE A 209 -18.72 106.41 60.50
C ILE A 209 -19.54 107.12 59.43
N VAL A 210 -20.76 107.54 59.74
CA VAL A 210 -21.73 108.03 58.72
C VAL A 210 -21.30 109.31 58.01
N LYS A 211 -20.32 110.04 58.55
CA LYS A 211 -19.75 111.25 57.91
C LYS A 211 -18.84 110.94 56.72
N CYS A 212 -18.20 109.77 56.71
CA CYS A 212 -17.22 109.41 55.68
C CYS A 212 -17.37 107.97 55.16
N TYR A 213 -18.37 107.24 55.66
CA TYR A 213 -18.74 105.88 55.28
C TYR A 213 -17.64 104.81 55.39
N HIS A 214 -16.55 105.10 56.10
CA HIS A 214 -15.52 104.10 56.38
C HIS A 214 -15.96 103.16 57.51
N LEU A 215 -15.67 101.86 57.33
CA LEU A 215 -16.06 100.80 58.24
C LEU A 215 -14.88 100.22 59.03
N PHE A 216 -15.14 99.90 60.30
CA PHE A 216 -14.17 99.37 61.24
C PHE A 216 -14.85 98.43 62.24
N CYS A 217 -14.10 97.74 63.10
CA CYS A 217 -14.68 96.99 64.22
C CYS A 217 -15.08 97.98 65.33
N ASN A 218 -16.14 97.65 66.07
CA ASN A 218 -16.62 98.51 67.15
C ASN A 218 -15.50 98.81 68.19
N PRO A 219 -14.69 97.84 68.66
CA PRO A 219 -13.68 98.11 69.68
C PRO A 219 -12.62 99.15 69.27
N CYS A 220 -12.20 99.16 68.00
CA CYS A 220 -11.20 100.12 67.53
C CYS A 220 -11.72 101.55 67.49
N ILE A 221 -12.99 101.73 67.11
CA ILE A 221 -13.61 103.06 67.06
C ILE A 221 -14.00 103.56 68.44
N GLN A 222 -14.50 102.68 69.33
CA GLN A 222 -14.74 103.05 70.73
C GLN A 222 -13.44 103.50 71.41
N ARG A 223 -12.34 102.76 71.22
CA ARG A 223 -11.04 103.16 71.76
C ARG A 223 -10.60 104.55 71.29
N ASN A 224 -10.78 104.87 70.00
CA ASN A 224 -10.47 106.21 69.47
C ASN A 224 -11.34 107.30 70.11
N LEU A 225 -12.61 107.03 70.37
CA LEU A 225 -13.53 107.97 71.02
C LEU A 225 -13.16 108.20 72.49
N GLU A 226 -12.79 107.12 73.22
CA GLU A 226 -12.34 107.16 74.61
C GLU A 226 -11.07 108.02 74.78
N ILE A 227 -10.07 107.82 73.92
CA ILE A 227 -8.82 108.60 73.94
C ILE A 227 -8.95 109.99 73.29
N ARG A 228 -10.19 110.42 72.98
CA ARG A 228 -10.53 111.70 72.32
C ARG A 228 -9.87 111.91 70.95
N HIS A 229 -9.41 110.85 70.30
CA HIS A 229 -8.86 110.90 68.94
C HIS A 229 -9.98 110.83 67.89
N ARG A 230 -10.72 111.94 67.79
CA ARG A 230 -11.96 112.10 67.00
C ARG A 230 -11.71 112.30 65.49
N LYS A 231 -10.82 111.51 64.90
CA LYS A 231 -10.51 111.50 63.47
C LYS A 231 -10.62 110.07 62.93
N CYS A 232 -11.29 109.91 61.78
CA CYS A 232 -11.46 108.63 61.12
C CYS A 232 -10.10 108.00 60.80
N PRO A 233 -9.83 106.74 61.19
CA PRO A 233 -8.54 106.10 60.92
C PRO A 233 -8.18 105.96 59.43
N ALA A 234 -9.17 105.94 58.53
CA ALA A 234 -8.93 105.76 57.10
C ALA A 234 -8.69 107.07 56.34
N CYS A 235 -9.44 108.13 56.66
CA CYS A 235 -9.42 109.38 55.88
C CYS A 235 -9.19 110.64 56.71
N GLY A 236 -9.06 110.53 58.03
CA GLY A 236 -8.81 111.67 58.93
C GLY A 236 -10.02 112.58 59.19
N ALA A 237 -11.19 112.31 58.60
CA ALA A 237 -12.41 113.09 58.80
C ALA A 237 -12.84 113.12 60.28
N ALA A 238 -13.28 114.28 60.78
CA ALA A 238 -13.74 114.42 62.16
C ALA A 238 -15.07 113.68 62.39
N PHE A 239 -15.22 112.99 63.53
CA PHE A 239 -16.45 112.29 63.90
C PHE A 239 -16.67 112.24 65.42
N GLY A 240 -17.93 112.15 65.86
CA GLY A 240 -18.31 111.97 67.27
C GLY A 240 -19.09 110.68 67.52
N GLN A 241 -19.49 110.44 68.79
CA GLN A 241 -20.26 109.23 69.19
C GLN A 241 -21.53 109.05 68.35
N ASN A 242 -22.23 110.14 68.05
CA ASN A 242 -23.49 110.13 67.30
C ASN A 242 -23.31 109.79 65.81
N ASP A 243 -22.08 109.91 65.30
CA ASP A 243 -21.75 109.61 63.91
C ASP A 243 -21.32 108.16 63.69
N VAL A 244 -21.27 107.35 64.76
CA VAL A 244 -20.95 105.92 64.68
C VAL A 244 -22.24 105.11 64.71
N ARG A 245 -22.47 104.31 63.68
CA ARG A 245 -23.61 103.40 63.59
C ARG A 245 -23.11 101.96 63.47
N ILE A 246 -23.78 101.05 64.17
CA ILE A 246 -23.53 99.61 64.03
C ILE A 246 -24.10 99.15 62.69
N VAL A 247 -23.31 98.39 61.95
CA VAL A 247 -23.68 97.75 60.69
C VAL A 247 -23.56 96.25 60.89
N LYS A 248 -24.60 95.52 60.50
CA LYS A 248 -24.53 94.07 60.37
C LYS A 248 -24.12 93.76 58.92
N ILE A 249 -22.95 93.17 58.75
CA ILE A 249 -22.43 92.68 57.47
C ILE A 249 -22.67 91.17 57.41
#